data_AF-A0A8W8NWV6-F1
#
_entry.id   AF-A0A8W8NWV6-F1
#
_cell.length_a   1.000
_cell.length_b   1.000
_cell.length_c   1.000
_cell.angle_alpha   90.00
_cell.angle_beta   90.00
_cell.angle_gamma   90.00
#
_symmetry.space_group_name_H-M   'P 1'
#
loop_
_entity.id
_entity.type
_entity.pdbx_description
1 polymer ?
#
loop_
_entity_poly.entity_id
_entity_poly.type
_entity_poly.pdbx_seq_one_letter_code
_entity_poly.pdbx_strand_id
1 'polypeptide(L)'
;MAGIDLNPDEIQFIVQPYQFEPHRGPEQPLSSSESSSESDSERDSDIDNVATDEWCTCNNCVAMPTATERRCCQSFAVCQPKLDEATITCITMHEAFQVNCLNHHVLELSFYEYLDYNGPIGDEEPVHELYRYIAYRRYTRWLWHRLGKKTRKVIPSCVVSAIRTRFPSDEYTGFRYPRDY
;
A
#
# COMPACT_ATOMS: atom_id res chain seq x y z
N MET A 1 -11.42 2.40 39.09
CA MET A 1 -11.06 2.85 37.72
C MET A 1 -10.31 4.16 37.88
N ALA A 2 -8.98 4.11 37.93
CA ALA A 2 -8.18 5.33 37.97
C ALA A 2 -7.96 5.76 36.51
N GLY A 3 -8.65 6.82 36.09
CA GLY A 3 -8.37 7.48 34.83
C GLY A 3 -7.02 8.20 34.96
N ILE A 4 -6.16 8.01 33.97
CA ILE A 4 -4.98 8.86 33.83
C ILE A 4 -5.50 10.17 33.25
N ASP A 5 -5.67 11.18 34.10
CA ASP A 5 -5.89 12.56 33.67
C ASP A 5 -4.57 13.07 33.08
N LEU A 6 -4.45 13.01 31.75
CA LEU A 6 -3.38 13.70 31.05
C LEU A 6 -3.77 15.16 30.91
N ASN A 7 -3.08 16.02 31.65
CA ASN A 7 -3.21 17.47 31.56
C ASN A 7 -2.86 17.93 30.13
N PRO A 8 -3.75 18.64 29.40
CA PRO A 8 -3.48 19.10 28.04
C PRO A 8 -2.24 20.01 27.92
N ASP A 9 -1.86 20.66 29.03
CA ASP A 9 -0.72 21.58 29.11
C ASP A 9 0.64 20.87 29.31
N GLU A 10 0.67 19.56 29.57
CA GLU A 10 1.92 18.81 29.81
C GLU A 10 2.47 18.05 28.59
N ILE A 11 1.75 18.05 27.46
CA ILE A 11 2.29 17.48 26.22
C ILE A 11 3.00 18.60 25.43
N GLN A 12 4.22 18.95 25.85
CA GLN A 12 5.11 19.77 25.03
C GLN A 12 5.64 18.96 23.85
N PHE A 13 4.97 19.02 22.70
CA PHE A 13 5.57 18.65 21.41
C PHE A 13 6.58 19.75 21.00
N ILE A 14 7.81 19.66 21.52
CA ILE A 14 8.92 20.55 21.12
C ILE A 14 9.47 20.06 19.77
N VAL A 15 8.77 20.38 18.69
CA VAL A 15 9.30 20.29 17.33
C VAL A 15 9.51 21.72 16.84
N GLN A 16 10.76 22.15 16.73
CA GLN A 16 11.13 23.45 16.17
C GLN A 16 11.07 23.41 14.63
N PRO A 17 10.74 24.52 13.96
CA PRO A 17 10.92 24.63 12.52
C PRO A 17 12.35 24.24 12.14
N TYR A 18 12.51 23.43 11.09
CA TYR A 18 13.81 23.03 10.56
C TYR A 18 14.67 22.13 11.47
N GLN A 19 14.12 21.64 12.59
CA GLN A 19 14.84 20.75 13.52
C GLN A 19 15.37 19.46 12.87
N PHE A 20 14.74 19.02 11.78
CA PHE A 20 15.11 17.81 11.04
C PHE A 20 15.44 18.11 9.57
N GLU A 21 16.06 19.27 9.30
CA GLU A 21 16.61 19.53 7.97
C GLU A 21 17.58 18.40 7.57
N PRO A 22 17.54 17.90 6.33
CA PRO A 22 18.52 16.93 5.86
C PRO A 22 19.89 17.58 5.83
N HIS A 23 20.79 17.16 6.71
CA HIS A 23 22.19 17.58 6.67
C HIS A 23 22.94 16.63 5.74
N ARG A 24 23.69 17.17 4.77
CA ARG A 24 24.57 16.35 3.92
C ARG A 24 25.69 15.79 4.80
N GLY A 25 25.49 14.58 5.32
CA GLY A 25 26.49 13.88 6.12
C GLY A 25 27.72 13.53 5.29
N PRO A 26 28.92 13.42 5.91
CA PRO A 26 30.08 12.90 5.22
C PRO A 26 29.80 11.49 4.72
N GLU A 27 30.17 11.21 3.46
CA GLU A 27 30.03 9.92 2.79
C GLU A 27 30.63 8.82 3.68
N GLN A 28 29.80 7.90 4.18
CA GLN A 28 30.26 6.71 4.87
C GLN A 28 30.40 5.57 3.86
N PRO A 29 31.49 4.78 3.89
CA PRO A 29 31.65 3.65 2.99
C PRO A 29 30.58 2.60 3.26
N LEU A 30 29.87 2.16 2.21
CA LEU A 30 28.93 1.04 2.28
C LEU A 30 29.67 -0.25 2.67
N SER A 31 29.25 -0.89 3.76
CA SER A 31 29.56 -2.30 4.00
C SER A 31 28.55 -3.17 3.23
N SER A 32 29.03 -3.86 2.20
CA SER A 32 28.28 -4.87 1.46
C SER A 32 27.97 -6.06 2.36
N SER A 33 26.69 -6.43 2.45
CA SER A 33 26.28 -7.76 2.87
C SER A 33 25.36 -8.36 1.82
N GLU A 34 25.70 -9.58 1.46
CA GLU A 34 25.33 -10.30 0.24
C GLU A 34 23.83 -10.61 0.13
N SER A 35 23.41 -10.66 -1.13
CA SER A 35 22.07 -11.04 -1.59
C SER A 35 21.76 -12.52 -1.33
N SER A 36 20.48 -12.83 -1.19
CA SER A 36 19.96 -14.14 -1.58
C SER A 36 18.62 -13.92 -2.26
N SER A 37 18.66 -13.85 -3.59
CA SER A 37 17.50 -13.89 -4.46
C SER A 37 17.04 -15.34 -4.60
N GLU A 38 15.81 -15.62 -4.19
CA GLU A 38 15.13 -16.86 -4.56
C GLU A 38 13.89 -16.50 -5.37
N SER A 39 13.93 -16.91 -6.64
CA SER A 39 12.80 -16.88 -7.56
C SER A 39 12.02 -18.17 -7.40
N ASP A 40 10.76 -18.08 -6.96
CA ASP A 40 9.82 -19.20 -7.06
C ASP A 40 8.55 -18.77 -7.80
N SER A 41 8.44 -19.33 -9.01
CA SER A 41 7.30 -19.24 -9.91
C SER A 41 6.33 -20.38 -9.63
N GLU A 42 5.50 -20.23 -8.61
CA GLU A 42 4.31 -21.08 -8.46
C GLU A 42 3.18 -20.50 -9.30
N ARG A 43 2.86 -21.23 -10.38
CA ARG A 43 1.66 -21.04 -11.19
C ARG A 43 0.49 -21.66 -10.43
N ASP A 44 -0.43 -20.83 -9.95
CA ASP A 44 -1.72 -21.30 -9.47
C ASP A 44 -2.73 -21.11 -10.59
N SER A 45 -2.93 -22.19 -11.34
CA SER A 45 -3.96 -22.31 -12.36
C SER A 45 -5.24 -22.79 -11.69
N ASP A 46 -6.17 -21.87 -11.45
CA ASP A 46 -7.61 -22.14 -11.47
C ASP A 46 -8.34 -20.80 -11.50
N ILE A 47 -8.55 -20.28 -12.72
CA ILE A 47 -9.46 -19.15 -12.94
C ILE A 47 -10.88 -19.70 -12.79
N ASP A 48 -11.31 -19.82 -11.55
CA ASP A 48 -12.73 -19.88 -11.22
C ASP A 48 -13.32 -18.52 -11.65
N ASN A 49 -13.92 -18.49 -12.84
CA ASN A 49 -14.65 -17.35 -13.40
C ASN A 49 -15.94 -17.09 -12.60
N VAL A 50 -15.79 -16.76 -11.31
CA VAL A 50 -16.88 -16.28 -10.46
C VAL A 50 -17.21 -14.86 -10.91
N ALA A 51 -18.44 -14.66 -11.35
CA ALA A 51 -18.92 -13.35 -11.74
C ALA A 51 -18.77 -12.36 -10.58
N THR A 52 -18.33 -11.14 -10.90
CA THR A 52 -18.12 -10.06 -9.91
C THR A 52 -19.39 -9.68 -9.15
N ASP A 53 -20.54 -9.94 -9.76
CA ASP A 53 -21.85 -9.48 -9.29
C ASP A 53 -22.32 -10.20 -8.02
N GLU A 54 -21.73 -11.34 -7.66
CA GLU A 54 -22.15 -12.12 -6.48
C GLU A 54 -21.57 -11.59 -5.15
N TRP A 55 -20.46 -10.86 -5.19
CA TRP A 55 -19.74 -10.41 -3.99
C TRP A 55 -19.37 -8.92 -4.01
N CYS A 56 -19.52 -8.25 -5.16
CA CYS A 56 -19.33 -6.81 -5.28
C CYS A 56 -20.59 -6.05 -4.88
N THR A 57 -20.42 -5.03 -4.05
CA THR A 57 -21.51 -4.10 -3.66
C THR A 57 -21.18 -2.64 -3.96
N CYS A 58 -19.95 -2.35 -4.41
CA CYS A 58 -19.49 -1.00 -4.73
C CYS A 58 -19.51 -0.68 -6.24
N ASN A 59 -19.90 -1.64 -7.08
CA ASN A 59 -19.97 -1.58 -8.55
C ASN A 59 -18.66 -1.26 -9.29
N ASN A 60 -17.51 -1.32 -8.61
CA ASN A 60 -16.19 -1.01 -9.19
C ASN A 60 -15.19 -2.17 -9.06
N CYS A 61 -15.60 -3.33 -8.54
CA CYS A 61 -14.72 -4.49 -8.46
C CYS A 61 -14.67 -5.25 -9.78
N VAL A 62 -13.53 -5.88 -10.05
CA VAL A 62 -13.29 -6.77 -11.18
C VAL A 62 -13.03 -8.19 -10.71
N ALA A 63 -13.16 -9.17 -11.62
CA ALA A 63 -12.87 -10.56 -11.29
C ALA A 63 -11.39 -10.70 -10.90
N MET A 64 -11.14 -11.38 -9.79
CA MET A 64 -9.78 -11.61 -9.29
C MET A 64 -9.41 -13.09 -9.44
N PRO A 65 -8.15 -13.40 -9.83
CA PRO A 65 -7.72 -14.78 -10.05
C PRO A 65 -7.95 -15.65 -8.81
N THR A 66 -7.53 -15.16 -7.64
CA THR A 66 -7.63 -15.91 -6.38
C THR A 66 -8.89 -15.57 -5.60
N ALA A 67 -9.50 -16.57 -4.94
CA ALA A 67 -10.63 -16.36 -4.03
C ALA A 67 -10.30 -15.40 -2.88
N THR A 68 -9.05 -15.41 -2.41
CA THR A 68 -8.54 -14.51 -1.37
C THR A 68 -8.68 -13.04 -1.76
N GLU A 69 -8.48 -12.71 -3.04
CA GLU A 69 -8.53 -11.33 -3.56
C GLU A 69 -9.93 -10.88 -3.98
N ARG A 70 -10.92 -11.79 -4.04
CA ARG A 70 -12.33 -11.48 -4.37
C ARG A 70 -13.05 -10.80 -3.20
N ARG A 71 -12.63 -9.58 -2.85
CA ARG A 71 -13.22 -8.79 -1.75
C ARG A 71 -13.61 -7.39 -2.21
N CYS A 72 -14.86 -7.01 -1.91
CA CYS A 72 -15.38 -5.66 -2.14
C CYS A 72 -14.89 -4.70 -1.06
N CYS A 73 -14.65 -3.42 -1.39
CA CYS A 73 -14.21 -2.42 -0.41
C CYS A 73 -15.21 -2.20 0.73
N GLN A 74 -16.50 -2.35 0.46
CA GLN A 74 -17.54 -2.25 1.50
C GLN A 74 -17.50 -3.42 2.50
N SER A 75 -16.88 -4.55 2.15
CA SER A 75 -16.72 -5.68 3.10
C SER A 75 -15.64 -5.41 4.17
N PHE A 76 -14.85 -4.34 4.02
CA PHE A 76 -13.81 -3.98 4.96
C PHE A 76 -14.34 -2.95 5.95
N ALA A 77 -14.44 -3.33 7.23
CA ALA A 77 -14.87 -2.42 8.29
C ALA A 77 -14.01 -1.14 8.35
N VAL A 78 -12.71 -1.24 8.06
CA VAL A 78 -11.80 -0.08 8.02
C VAL A 78 -12.09 0.91 6.89
N CYS A 79 -12.83 0.50 5.84
CA CYS A 79 -13.25 1.41 4.78
C CYS A 79 -14.48 2.22 5.19
N GLN A 80 -15.34 1.70 6.07
CA GLN A 80 -16.64 2.31 6.37
C GLN A 80 -16.56 3.78 6.82
N PRO A 81 -15.67 4.16 7.76
CA PRO A 81 -15.54 5.56 8.15
C PRO A 81 -15.20 6.50 6.99
N LYS A 82 -14.42 6.02 6.00
CA LYS A 82 -14.03 6.79 4.82
C LYS A 82 -15.13 6.86 3.77
N LEU A 83 -15.93 5.80 3.64
CA LEU A 83 -17.10 5.80 2.76
C LEU A 83 -18.18 6.77 3.28
N ASP A 84 -18.45 6.74 4.59
CA ASP A 84 -19.45 7.58 5.23
C ASP A 84 -19.03 9.06 5.24
N GLU A 85 -17.78 9.35 5.61
CA GLU A 85 -17.21 10.71 5.64
C GLU A 85 -17.37 11.44 4.30
N ALA A 86 -17.14 10.75 3.19
CA ALA A 86 -17.23 11.32 1.85
C ALA A 86 -18.59 11.08 1.15
N THR A 87 -19.52 10.34 1.80
CA THR A 87 -20.81 9.93 1.22
C THR A 87 -20.65 9.26 -0.16
N ILE A 88 -19.76 8.26 -0.24
CA ILE A 88 -19.41 7.54 -1.47
C ILE A 88 -19.67 6.04 -1.35
N THR A 89 -19.93 5.39 -2.48
CA THR A 89 -20.23 3.94 -2.53
C THR A 89 -18.99 3.07 -2.71
N CYS A 90 -17.88 3.62 -3.22
CA CYS A 90 -16.63 2.91 -3.44
C CYS A 90 -15.44 3.70 -2.90
N ILE A 91 -14.53 3.02 -2.21
CA ILE A 91 -13.32 3.64 -1.64
C ILE A 91 -12.43 4.30 -2.69
N THR A 92 -12.50 3.82 -3.94
CA THR A 92 -11.73 4.40 -5.04
C THR A 92 -12.21 5.80 -5.43
N MET A 93 -13.43 6.19 -5.06
CA MET A 93 -13.96 7.54 -5.32
C MET A 93 -13.47 8.56 -4.29
N HIS A 94 -12.87 8.12 -3.19
CA HIS A 94 -12.39 9.01 -2.14
C HIS A 94 -11.22 9.85 -2.64
N GLU A 95 -11.23 11.17 -2.39
CA GLU A 95 -10.17 12.08 -2.84
C GLU A 95 -8.78 11.64 -2.31
N ALA A 96 -8.69 11.33 -1.01
CA ALA A 96 -7.45 10.81 -0.44
C ALA A 96 -6.94 9.53 -1.14
N PHE A 97 -7.80 8.66 -1.67
CA PHE A 97 -7.35 7.52 -2.47
C PHE A 97 -6.72 7.99 -3.79
N GLN A 98 -7.41 8.87 -4.52
CA GLN A 98 -6.95 9.42 -5.79
C GLN A 98 -5.59 10.12 -5.63
N VAL A 99 -5.47 10.97 -4.62
CA VAL A 99 -4.25 11.73 -4.33
C VAL A 99 -3.13 10.82 -3.83
N ASN A 100 -3.39 9.91 -2.90
CA ASN A 100 -2.30 9.14 -2.27
C ASN A 100 -1.88 7.90 -3.04
N CYS A 101 -2.75 7.32 -3.87
CA CYS A 101 -2.50 6.02 -4.49
C CYS A 101 -2.40 6.07 -6.02
N LEU A 102 -2.93 7.10 -6.68
CA LEU A 102 -2.95 7.19 -8.15
C LEU A 102 -2.20 8.41 -8.72
N ASN A 103 -1.96 9.45 -7.91
CA ASN A 103 -1.23 10.63 -8.34
C ASN A 103 0.28 10.32 -8.47
N HIS A 104 0.80 10.49 -9.69
CA HIS A 104 2.19 10.20 -10.00
C HIS A 104 3.17 11.02 -9.16
N HIS A 105 2.93 12.32 -8.99
CA HIS A 105 3.85 13.20 -8.27
C HIS A 105 3.94 12.85 -6.78
N VAL A 106 2.83 12.43 -6.17
CA VAL A 106 2.82 11.96 -4.78
C VAL A 106 3.58 10.63 -4.64
N LEU A 107 3.42 9.74 -5.61
CA LEU A 107 4.13 8.46 -5.60
C LEU A 107 5.62 8.60 -5.92
N GLU A 108 6.02 9.57 -6.74
CA GLU A 108 7.42 9.88 -7.05
C GLU A 108 8.21 10.28 -5.80
N LEU A 109 7.65 11.14 -4.94
CA LEU A 109 8.24 11.43 -3.63
C LEU A 109 8.36 10.19 -2.74
N SER A 110 7.34 9.34 -2.76
CA SER A 110 7.32 8.08 -1.99
C SER A 110 8.31 7.05 -2.55
N PHE A 111 8.62 7.15 -3.83
CA PHE A 111 9.59 6.32 -4.52
C PHE A 111 11.00 6.69 -4.08
N TYR A 112 11.34 7.97 -4.01
CA TYR A 112 12.63 8.39 -3.46
C TYR A 112 12.77 8.01 -1.98
N GLU A 113 11.71 8.16 -1.18
CA GLU A 113 11.71 7.66 0.21
C GLU A 113 11.97 6.15 0.26
N TYR A 114 11.36 5.38 -0.66
CA TYR A 114 11.62 3.94 -0.75
C TYR A 114 13.09 3.65 -1.08
N LEU A 115 13.69 4.36 -2.04
CA LEU A 115 15.10 4.22 -2.39
C LEU A 115 16.04 4.56 -1.22
N ASP A 116 15.73 5.60 -0.43
CA ASP A 116 16.54 5.97 0.73
C ASP A 116 16.65 4.83 1.74
N TYR A 117 15.57 4.06 1.93
CA TYR A 117 15.55 2.92 2.85
C TYR A 117 16.04 1.60 2.24
N ASN A 118 15.94 1.44 0.92
CA ASN A 118 16.16 0.17 0.24
C ASN A 118 17.39 0.14 -0.67
N GLY A 119 18.03 1.29 -0.89
CA GLY A 119 19.12 1.48 -1.84
C GLY A 119 18.64 1.86 -3.24
N PRO A 120 19.56 2.31 -4.12
CA PRO A 120 19.24 2.65 -5.50
C PRO A 120 18.80 1.42 -6.29
N ILE A 121 17.95 1.68 -7.28
CA ILE A 121 17.45 0.70 -8.23
C ILE A 121 18.35 0.71 -9.48
N GLY A 122 18.61 -0.48 -10.04
CA GLY A 122 19.39 -0.62 -11.27
C GLY A 122 18.66 -0.10 -12.52
N ASP A 123 19.40 0.08 -13.62
CA ASP A 123 18.89 0.71 -14.85
C ASP A 123 17.78 -0.07 -15.59
N GLU A 124 17.59 -1.35 -15.27
CA GLU A 124 16.66 -2.26 -15.99
C GLU A 124 15.32 -2.48 -15.27
N GLU A 125 15.04 -1.82 -14.15
CA GLU A 125 13.88 -2.17 -13.32
C GLU A 125 12.53 -1.59 -13.81
N PRO A 126 11.43 -2.36 -13.64
CA PRO A 126 10.11 -1.96 -14.09
C PRO A 126 9.52 -0.89 -13.16
N VAL A 127 9.79 0.38 -13.45
CA VAL A 127 9.33 1.57 -12.70
C VAL A 127 7.83 1.49 -12.35
N HIS A 128 6.98 1.00 -13.25
CA HIS A 128 5.55 0.82 -13.00
C HIS A 128 5.25 -0.22 -11.91
N GLU A 129 6.03 -1.30 -11.81
CA GLU A 129 5.88 -2.30 -10.75
C GLU A 129 6.14 -1.70 -9.38
N LEU A 130 7.20 -0.91 -9.27
CA LEU A 130 7.50 -0.24 -8.01
C LEU A 130 6.42 0.78 -7.65
N TYR A 131 5.92 1.55 -8.61
CA TYR A 131 4.79 2.45 -8.36
C TYR A 131 3.54 1.71 -7.88
N ARG A 132 3.21 0.54 -8.45
CA ARG A 132 2.13 -0.31 -7.93
C ARG A 132 2.39 -0.73 -6.49
N TYR A 133 3.59 -1.24 -6.20
CA TYR A 133 3.97 -1.66 -4.86
C TYR A 133 3.83 -0.52 -3.83
N ILE A 134 4.33 0.66 -4.17
CA ILE A 134 4.22 1.86 -3.34
C ILE A 134 2.75 2.25 -3.16
N ALA A 135 1.95 2.25 -4.23
CA ALA A 135 0.52 2.56 -4.17
C ALA A 135 -0.24 1.60 -3.24
N TYR A 136 0.01 0.28 -3.33
CA TYR A 136 -0.56 -0.71 -2.41
C TYR A 136 -0.14 -0.47 -0.96
N ARG A 137 1.14 -0.13 -0.74
CA ARG A 137 1.68 0.18 0.59
C ARG A 137 1.09 1.48 1.15
N ARG A 138 0.85 2.50 0.32
CA ARG A 138 0.21 3.75 0.73
C ARG A 138 -1.27 3.52 1.07
N TYR A 139 -2.00 2.78 0.25
CA TYR A 139 -3.39 2.41 0.55
C TYR A 139 -3.52 1.68 1.89
N THR A 140 -2.65 0.68 2.11
CA THR A 140 -2.68 -0.06 3.37
C THR A 140 -2.27 0.78 4.59
N ARG A 141 -1.32 1.70 4.43
CA ARG A 141 -0.98 2.67 5.49
C ARG A 141 -2.11 3.65 5.77
N TRP A 142 -2.82 4.08 4.74
CA TRP A 142 -3.94 5.02 4.91
C TRP A 142 -5.05 4.43 5.78
N LEU A 143 -5.41 3.15 5.57
CA LEU A 143 -6.52 2.52 6.30
C LEU A 143 -6.12 1.81 7.60
N TRP A 144 -4.95 1.20 7.66
CA TRP A 144 -4.49 0.43 8.83
C TRP A 144 -3.36 1.11 9.61
N HIS A 145 -2.95 2.31 9.20
CA HIS A 145 -1.88 3.09 9.81
C HIS A 145 -0.53 2.37 9.79
N ARG A 146 -0.12 1.77 10.92
CA ARG A 146 1.14 1.02 11.03
C ARG A 146 0.84 -0.47 11.04
N LEU A 147 1.34 -1.16 10.01
CA LEU A 147 1.40 -2.61 9.97
C LEU A 147 2.75 -3.08 10.55
N GLY A 148 2.71 -4.06 11.45
CA GLY A 148 3.92 -4.70 11.98
C GLY A 148 4.65 -5.55 10.93
N LYS A 149 5.87 -6.01 11.27
CA LYS A 149 6.62 -6.95 10.42
C LYS A 149 5.77 -8.21 10.17
N LYS A 150 5.85 -8.76 8.96
CA LYS A 150 5.11 -9.96 8.52
C LYS A 150 3.57 -9.82 8.61
N THR A 151 3.02 -8.60 8.69
CA THR A 151 1.57 -8.38 8.61
C THR A 151 1.18 -7.85 7.23
N ARG A 152 0.69 -8.73 6.35
CA ARG A 152 0.10 -8.34 5.06
C ARG A 152 -1.42 -8.28 5.15
N LYS A 153 -2.02 -7.29 4.48
CA LYS A 153 -3.48 -7.14 4.37
C LYS A 153 -3.88 -7.33 2.92
N VAL A 154 -4.90 -8.16 2.70
CA VAL A 154 -5.61 -8.22 1.42
C VAL A 154 -6.30 -6.88 1.20
N ILE A 155 -6.24 -6.37 -0.02
CA ILE A 155 -6.87 -5.11 -0.42
C ILE A 155 -8.06 -5.39 -1.36
N PRO A 156 -9.04 -4.48 -1.46
CA PRO A 156 -10.22 -4.69 -2.29
C PRO A 156 -9.90 -4.81 -3.77
N SER A 157 -10.69 -5.58 -4.51
CA SER A 157 -10.56 -5.74 -5.97
C SER A 157 -10.64 -4.41 -6.71
N CYS A 158 -11.60 -3.53 -6.36
CA CYS A 158 -11.72 -2.20 -6.98
C CYS A 158 -10.43 -1.37 -6.83
N VAL A 159 -9.72 -1.52 -5.71
CA VAL A 159 -8.45 -0.82 -5.46
C VAL A 159 -7.33 -1.41 -6.30
N VAL A 160 -7.21 -2.75 -6.34
CA VAL A 160 -6.24 -3.44 -7.19
C VAL A 160 -6.42 -3.04 -8.64
N SER A 161 -7.66 -3.11 -9.13
CA SER A 161 -8.00 -2.73 -10.50
C SER A 161 -7.62 -1.29 -10.80
N ALA A 162 -8.01 -0.34 -9.95
CA ALA A 162 -7.71 1.08 -10.17
C ALA A 162 -6.20 1.36 -10.25
N ILE A 163 -5.41 0.73 -9.36
CA ILE A 163 -3.94 0.89 -9.34
C ILE A 163 -3.30 0.21 -10.57
N ARG A 164 -3.75 -1.00 -10.95
CA ARG A 164 -3.24 -1.71 -12.14
C ARG A 164 -3.58 -0.98 -13.44
N THR A 165 -4.76 -0.36 -13.53
CA THR A 165 -5.12 0.49 -14.67
C THR A 165 -4.23 1.73 -14.75
N ARG A 166 -3.87 2.32 -13.60
CA ARG A 166 -3.00 3.51 -13.57
C ARG A 166 -1.55 3.19 -13.90
N PHE A 167 -1.06 2.04 -13.46
CA PHE A 167 0.33 1.59 -13.63
C PHE A 167 0.35 0.18 -14.26
N PRO A 168 0.17 0.08 -15.60
CA PRO A 168 -0.01 -1.20 -16.28
C PRO A 168 1.27 -2.05 -16.34
N SER A 169 1.10 -3.36 -16.56
CA SER A 169 2.17 -4.34 -16.82
C SER A 169 1.57 -5.55 -17.55
N ASP A 170 2.42 -6.25 -18.31
CA ASP A 170 2.02 -7.46 -19.04
C ASP A 170 1.69 -8.62 -18.09
N GLU A 171 2.35 -8.67 -16.94
CA GLU A 171 2.17 -9.72 -15.93
C GLU A 171 1.90 -9.12 -14.54
N TYR A 172 1.04 -9.81 -13.78
CA TYR A 172 0.75 -9.43 -12.40
C TYR A 172 0.87 -10.63 -11.48
N THR A 173 1.52 -10.42 -10.34
CA THR A 173 1.48 -11.35 -9.21
C THR A 173 0.30 -11.04 -8.30
N GLY A 174 -0.38 -12.09 -7.83
CA GLY A 174 -1.46 -12.00 -6.85
C GLY A 174 -0.94 -11.86 -5.41
N PHE A 175 -1.87 -11.70 -4.47
CA PHE A 175 -1.56 -11.62 -3.04
C PHE A 175 -0.86 -12.89 -2.52
N ARG A 176 0.27 -12.71 -1.82
CA ARG A 176 1.01 -13.78 -1.12
C ARG A 176 1.17 -13.43 0.36
N TYR A 177 0.87 -14.36 1.26
CA TYR A 177 1.18 -14.20 2.68
C TYR A 177 2.70 -14.24 2.93
N PRO A 178 3.22 -13.57 3.98
CA PRO A 178 4.61 -13.73 4.37
C PRO A 178 4.90 -15.18 4.75
N ARG A 179 6.04 -15.73 4.32
CA ARG A 179 6.47 -17.07 4.75
C ARG A 179 6.82 -17.03 6.24
N ASP A 180 6.30 -18.00 6.99
CA ASP A 180 6.67 -18.23 8.38
C ASP A 180 8.04 -18.93 8.43
N TYR A 181 9.12 -18.14 8.49
CA TYR A 181 10.44 -18.60 8.94
C TYR A 181 10.65 -18.22 10.41
#